data_AF-A0A7Y2R0T3-F1
#
_entry.id   AF-A0A7Y2R0T3-F1
#
_cell.length_a   1.000
_cell.length_b   1.000
_cell.length_c   1.000
_cell.angle_alpha   90.00
_cell.angle_beta   90.00
_cell.angle_gamma   90.00
#
_symmetry.space_group_name_H-M   'P 1'
#
loop_
_entity.id
_entity.type
_entity.pdbx_description
1 polymer ?
#
loop_
_entity_poly.entity_id
_entity_poly.type
_entity_poly.pdbx_seq_one_letter_code
_entity_poly.pdbx_strand_id
1 'polypeptide(L)'
;MKSADLDKLARRHGIGLTRPSPDNQEVAISGETKRKILQALKIDLAGAADHEIGAPRRQPAAKKIARSFLPDFLSKTPVWGISLQLYELRSARNWGIGDFEDLSDMADLAGSLGADFIGLTPLHAPFLADPERCSPYEPSSRQHLNPLYVAVDRLPGFACDPELERKLASLRQTDLVDYVGVAEIKLKALRDLWPAWRRRSVIDEAYDPADFDAFVAQGGNSLRLHALFECLSFSMVERGAGAGWQRWPADFQRFDSAAVAEFERGHADDVRFHMWLQWLAHRQLMQAADRARKAGLRIGLYLDLAVGEAVDGSATWSEPYIYLSKATIGSPPDPFAIDGQDWHLAGYLPSAIAAGEMSPFRRMVSAAMRYAGAIRIDHAAALRRLFLVPLGSKPDDGAYVRYPQDRLLQILAEVSAEHRCLVIGEDLGLIPKGLQDDLAAAHILSYRILSYEQDEKGFKPADTYPVLALACISTHDHRTLAGWWRGADIQDRCDHGIVPPDLTERHLEHRKRERRSLKAALKAAGLDLPAGLTARASREALRELTVSAYRFIARTPSLLAAVRLADLTDEKKPTNIPGTSDSYPNWRPKLSVLLEDMTSSPLLKRVTAAMGEERPQNRGARERIADGRILNRQG
;
A
#
# COMPACT_ATOMS: atom_id res chain seq x y z
N MET A 1 14.78 -3.62 -39.32
CA MET A 1 14.00 -4.79 -38.83
C MET A 1 12.58 -4.73 -39.38
N LYS A 2 12.13 -5.77 -40.10
CA LYS A 2 10.77 -5.87 -40.66
C LYS A 2 9.73 -6.03 -39.54
N SER A 3 8.46 -5.74 -39.82
CA SER A 3 7.37 -5.79 -38.82
C SER A 3 7.23 -7.18 -38.16
N ALA A 4 7.29 -8.26 -38.95
CA ALA A 4 7.19 -9.63 -38.45
C ALA A 4 8.35 -10.01 -37.51
N ASP A 5 9.57 -9.54 -37.79
CA ASP A 5 10.75 -9.78 -36.95
C ASP A 5 10.62 -9.04 -35.61
N LEU A 6 10.11 -7.80 -35.65
CA LEU A 6 9.82 -7.01 -34.45
C LEU A 6 8.75 -7.68 -33.57
N ASP A 7 7.69 -8.22 -34.17
CA ASP A 7 6.65 -8.95 -33.42
C ASP A 7 7.20 -10.24 -32.78
N LYS A 8 8.05 -10.97 -33.51
CA LYS A 8 8.73 -12.16 -32.97
C LYS A 8 9.65 -11.78 -31.80
N LEU A 9 10.39 -10.68 -31.91
CA LEU A 9 11.24 -10.18 -30.84
C LEU A 9 10.41 -9.71 -29.63
N ALA A 10 9.36 -8.94 -29.86
CA ALA A 10 8.45 -8.46 -28.82
C ALA A 10 7.83 -9.62 -28.03
N ARG A 11 7.29 -10.64 -28.71
CA ARG A 11 6.74 -11.85 -28.06
C ARG A 11 7.80 -12.59 -27.23
N ARG A 12 9.03 -12.69 -27.74
CA ARG A 12 10.15 -13.36 -27.05
C ARG A 12 10.48 -12.71 -25.71
N HIS A 13 10.37 -11.38 -25.62
CA HIS A 13 10.56 -10.61 -24.40
C HIS A 13 9.26 -10.35 -23.62
N GLY A 14 8.19 -11.10 -23.92
CA GLY A 14 6.96 -11.06 -23.13
C GLY A 14 6.07 -9.85 -23.38
N ILE A 15 6.30 -9.08 -24.43
CA ILE A 15 5.48 -7.92 -24.81
C ILE A 15 4.22 -8.41 -25.55
N GLY A 16 3.05 -7.97 -25.08
CA GLY A 16 1.77 -8.19 -25.75
C GLY A 16 1.71 -7.46 -27.09
N LEU A 17 1.10 -8.10 -28.10
CA LEU A 17 0.93 -7.48 -29.41
C LEU A 17 -0.36 -6.68 -29.53
N THR A 18 -1.24 -6.79 -28.54
CA THR A 18 -2.51 -6.07 -28.46
C THR A 18 -2.74 -5.54 -27.04
N ARG A 19 -3.65 -4.58 -26.93
CA ARG A 19 -4.20 -4.06 -25.67
C ARG A 19 -5.72 -3.89 -25.81
N PRO A 20 -6.47 -3.86 -24.70
CA PRO A 20 -7.88 -3.50 -24.73
C PRO A 20 -8.09 -2.02 -25.12
N SER A 21 -9.29 -1.73 -25.61
CA SER A 21 -9.88 -0.39 -25.76
C SER A 21 -11.05 -0.18 -24.77
N PRO A 22 -11.55 1.06 -24.60
CA PRO A 22 -12.75 1.33 -23.81
C PRO A 22 -14.00 0.57 -24.29
N ASP A 23 -14.03 0.16 -25.56
CA ASP A 23 -15.12 -0.65 -26.13
C ASP A 23 -14.90 -2.17 -25.97
N ASN A 24 -13.94 -2.58 -25.13
CA ASN A 24 -13.51 -3.97 -24.94
C ASN A 24 -13.05 -4.68 -26.23
N GLN A 25 -12.49 -3.93 -27.18
CA GLN A 25 -11.87 -4.49 -28.38
C GLN A 25 -10.34 -4.59 -28.22
N GLU A 26 -9.74 -5.58 -28.88
CA GLU A 26 -8.27 -5.71 -28.92
C GLU A 26 -7.69 -4.81 -30.01
N VAL A 27 -6.84 -3.85 -29.60
CA VAL A 27 -6.14 -2.89 -30.46
C VAL A 27 -4.70 -3.33 -30.63
N ALA A 28 -4.21 -3.37 -31.87
CA ALA A 28 -2.82 -3.73 -32.16
C ALA A 28 -1.84 -2.68 -31.63
N ILE A 29 -0.76 -3.14 -30.99
CA ILE A 29 0.33 -2.28 -30.53
C ILE A 29 1.20 -1.85 -31.72
N SER A 30 1.51 -0.55 -31.78
CA SER A 30 2.31 0.04 -32.85
C SER A 30 3.74 -0.52 -32.88
N GLY A 31 4.39 -0.47 -34.05
CA GLY A 31 5.81 -0.83 -34.17
C GLY A 31 6.73 0.09 -33.36
N GLU A 32 6.34 1.34 -33.18
CA GLU A 32 7.08 2.30 -32.37
C GLU A 32 7.03 1.94 -30.88
N THR A 33 5.83 1.68 -30.33
CA THR A 33 5.64 1.24 -28.94
C THR A 33 6.46 -0.02 -28.66
N LYS A 34 6.43 -1.02 -29.55
CA LYS A 34 7.22 -2.25 -29.39
C LYS A 34 8.71 -1.94 -29.25
N ARG A 35 9.27 -1.03 -30.06
CA ARG A 35 10.69 -0.62 -29.97
C ARG A 35 10.98 0.12 -28.67
N LYS A 36 10.13 1.07 -28.27
CA LYS A 36 10.31 1.83 -27.03
C LYS A 36 10.28 0.91 -25.80
N ILE A 37 9.34 -0.05 -25.74
CA ILE A 37 9.26 -1.02 -24.65
C ILE A 37 10.47 -1.97 -24.66
N LEU A 38 10.91 -2.47 -25.82
CA LEU A 38 12.14 -3.28 -25.90
C LEU A 38 13.37 -2.53 -25.37
N GLN A 39 13.49 -1.24 -25.69
CA GLN A 39 14.55 -0.39 -25.15
C GLN A 39 14.41 -0.18 -23.63
N ALA A 40 13.18 -0.01 -23.11
CA ALA A 40 12.92 0.08 -21.68
C ALA A 40 13.29 -1.21 -20.94
N LEU A 41 13.12 -2.37 -21.60
CA LEU A 41 13.57 -3.68 -21.12
C LEU A 41 15.09 -3.92 -21.31
N LYS A 42 15.85 -2.89 -21.73
CA LYS A 42 17.30 -2.95 -21.99
C LYS A 42 17.69 -4.01 -23.03
N ILE A 43 16.84 -4.22 -24.04
CA ILE A 43 17.12 -5.13 -25.16
C ILE A 43 17.75 -4.35 -26.31
N ASP A 44 18.91 -4.82 -26.78
CA ASP A 44 19.57 -4.24 -27.95
C ASP A 44 18.82 -4.59 -29.25
N LEU A 45 18.47 -3.55 -30.00
CA LEU A 45 17.76 -3.66 -31.28
C LEU A 45 18.71 -3.76 -32.48
N ALA A 46 19.99 -3.40 -32.31
CA ALA A 46 20.99 -3.40 -33.38
C ALA A 46 21.66 -4.78 -33.55
N GLY A 47 21.95 -5.50 -32.45
CA GLY A 47 22.54 -6.84 -32.46
C GLY A 47 21.55 -8.01 -32.63
N ALA A 48 20.24 -7.76 -32.66
CA ALA A 48 19.21 -8.82 -32.70
C ALA A 48 19.08 -9.53 -34.08
N ALA A 49 19.84 -9.12 -35.09
CA ALA A 49 19.80 -9.69 -36.45
C ALA A 49 20.64 -10.98 -36.62
N ASP A 50 21.68 -11.21 -35.80
CA ASP A 50 22.70 -12.25 -36.08
C ASP A 50 22.94 -13.27 -34.94
N HIS A 51 22.05 -13.34 -33.96
CA HIS A 51 22.16 -14.35 -32.89
C HIS A 51 21.03 -15.39 -32.98
N GLU A 52 21.32 -16.52 -33.65
CA GLU A 52 20.66 -17.80 -33.38
C GLU A 52 21.02 -18.25 -31.96
N ILE A 53 20.23 -17.81 -30.98
CA ILE A 53 20.34 -18.29 -29.61
C ILE A 53 19.09 -19.11 -29.29
N GLY A 54 19.34 -20.40 -29.06
CA GLY A 54 18.53 -21.44 -28.40
C GLY A 54 17.00 -21.29 -28.39
N ALA A 55 16.33 -22.26 -29.00
CA ALA A 55 14.89 -22.48 -28.90
C ALA A 55 14.36 -22.32 -27.45
N PRO A 56 13.10 -21.85 -27.27
CA PRO A 56 12.50 -21.78 -25.94
C PRO A 56 12.60 -23.16 -25.28
N ARG A 57 13.28 -23.23 -24.12
CA ARG A 57 13.27 -24.43 -23.29
C ARG A 57 11.81 -24.83 -23.07
N ARG A 58 11.49 -26.08 -23.42
CA ARG A 58 10.19 -26.72 -23.14
C ARG A 58 9.69 -26.27 -21.76
N GLN A 59 8.45 -25.79 -21.71
CA GLN A 59 7.75 -25.62 -20.43
C GLN A 59 7.89 -26.92 -19.64
N PRO A 60 8.44 -26.90 -18.42
CA PRO A 60 8.35 -28.08 -17.57
C PRO A 60 6.88 -28.42 -17.36
N ALA A 61 6.58 -29.71 -17.15
CA ALA A 61 5.26 -30.16 -16.71
C ALA A 61 4.72 -29.25 -15.59
N ALA A 62 3.40 -29.03 -15.55
CA ALA A 62 2.72 -28.12 -14.62
C ALA A 62 3.34 -28.21 -13.22
N LYS A 63 4.19 -27.24 -12.89
CA LYS A 63 4.83 -27.19 -11.57
C LYS A 63 3.73 -26.92 -10.55
N LYS A 64 3.74 -27.69 -9.47
CA LYS A 64 2.90 -27.42 -8.31
C LYS A 64 3.12 -25.97 -7.86
N ILE A 65 2.08 -25.16 -7.89
CA ILE A 65 2.13 -23.76 -7.44
C ILE A 65 2.48 -23.76 -5.94
N ALA A 66 3.53 -23.02 -5.57
CA ALA A 66 3.96 -22.88 -4.20
C ALA A 66 2.90 -22.10 -3.39
N ARG A 67 2.66 -22.54 -2.15
CA ARG A 67 1.60 -22.01 -1.30
C ARG A 67 2.18 -21.08 -0.25
N SER A 68 1.67 -19.87 -0.19
CA SER A 68 1.88 -18.92 0.89
C SER A 68 1.32 -19.47 2.22
N PHE A 69 1.88 -18.96 3.31
CA PHE A 69 1.44 -19.27 4.66
C PHE A 69 -0.03 -18.86 4.85
N LEU A 70 -0.81 -19.78 5.40
CA LEU A 70 -2.19 -19.54 5.80
C LEU A 70 -2.37 -20.09 7.22
N PRO A 71 -2.68 -19.24 8.22
CA PRO A 71 -2.88 -19.71 9.59
C PRO A 71 -3.98 -20.77 9.71
N ASP A 72 -3.68 -21.89 10.39
CA ASP A 72 -4.61 -23.01 10.53
C ASP A 72 -5.95 -22.60 11.16
N PHE A 73 -5.97 -21.61 12.05
CA PHE A 73 -7.19 -21.15 12.70
C PHE A 73 -8.20 -20.53 11.71
N LEU A 74 -7.74 -19.99 10.58
CA LEU A 74 -8.62 -19.40 9.57
C LEU A 74 -9.47 -20.45 8.87
N SER A 75 -9.04 -21.71 8.83
CA SER A 75 -9.85 -22.81 8.27
C SER A 75 -11.15 -23.07 9.03
N LYS A 76 -11.24 -22.61 10.29
CA LYS A 76 -12.38 -22.84 11.19
C LYS A 76 -13.07 -21.55 11.66
N THR A 77 -12.38 -20.43 11.57
CA THR A 77 -12.85 -19.16 12.14
C THR A 77 -12.48 -18.02 11.19
N PRO A 78 -13.38 -17.58 10.30
CA PRO A 78 -13.17 -16.34 9.58
C PRO A 78 -13.08 -15.19 10.57
N VAL A 79 -12.27 -14.19 10.25
CA VAL A 79 -11.93 -13.11 11.16
C VAL A 79 -12.24 -11.76 10.56
N TRP A 80 -12.17 -10.72 11.39
CA TRP A 80 -12.33 -9.35 10.92
C TRP A 80 -11.28 -8.42 11.50
N GLY A 81 -11.09 -7.28 10.85
CA GLY A 81 -10.12 -6.27 11.27
C GLY A 81 -10.53 -4.88 10.83
N ILE A 82 -9.75 -3.89 11.27
CA ILE A 82 -9.97 -2.49 10.96
C ILE A 82 -8.92 -2.05 9.94
N SER A 83 -9.32 -1.54 8.78
CA SER A 83 -8.42 -0.88 7.85
C SER A 83 -8.43 0.63 8.07
N LEU A 84 -7.25 1.24 8.16
CA LEU A 84 -7.09 2.66 8.41
C LEU A 84 -5.92 3.23 7.62
N GLN A 85 -5.80 4.55 7.65
CA GLN A 85 -4.72 5.30 7.05
C GLN A 85 -3.98 5.98 8.20
N LEU A 86 -2.72 5.59 8.46
CA LEU A 86 -2.07 5.95 9.72
C LEU A 86 -1.99 7.47 9.91
N TYR A 87 -1.66 8.20 8.86
CA TYR A 87 -1.55 9.66 8.89
C TYR A 87 -2.87 10.38 9.23
N GLU A 88 -4.03 9.73 9.03
CA GLU A 88 -5.34 10.33 9.30
C GLU A 88 -5.69 10.34 10.79
N LEU A 89 -5.01 9.52 11.61
CA LEU A 89 -5.29 9.44 13.05
C LEU A 89 -4.99 10.77 13.73
N ARG A 90 -5.91 11.20 14.57
CA ARG A 90 -5.73 12.34 15.47
C ARG A 90 -5.67 11.83 16.90
N SER A 91 -4.79 12.42 17.70
CA SER A 91 -4.80 12.26 19.14
C SER A 91 -4.50 13.59 19.82
N ALA A 92 -4.71 13.66 21.13
CA ALA A 92 -4.31 14.81 21.93
C ALA A 92 -2.78 15.01 21.93
N ARG A 93 -2.03 13.93 21.63
CA ARG A 93 -0.56 13.83 21.74
C ARG A 93 0.17 14.07 20.42
N ASN A 94 -0.32 13.51 19.30
CA ASN A 94 0.48 13.43 18.08
C ASN A 94 0.78 14.79 17.45
N TRP A 95 1.80 14.85 16.60
CA TRP A 95 2.33 16.14 16.13
C TRP A 95 1.59 16.66 14.89
N GLY A 96 0.29 16.42 14.79
CA GLY A 96 -0.54 16.79 13.64
C GLY A 96 -0.60 15.75 12.51
N ILE A 97 0.04 14.60 12.70
CA ILE A 97 -0.03 13.40 11.87
C ILE A 97 -0.11 12.19 12.80
N GLY A 98 -0.92 11.19 12.45
CA GLY A 98 -0.91 9.92 13.18
C GLY A 98 0.44 9.21 13.08
N ASP A 99 0.93 8.65 14.19
CA ASP A 99 2.27 8.06 14.30
C ASP A 99 2.25 6.64 14.93
N PHE A 100 3.42 6.02 15.12
CA PHE A 100 3.51 4.64 15.62
C PHE A 100 3.02 4.43 17.05
N GLU A 101 2.96 5.48 17.87
CA GLU A 101 2.32 5.40 19.18
C GLU A 101 0.80 5.39 19.02
N ASP A 102 0.24 6.23 18.15
CA ASP A 102 -1.21 6.17 17.84
C ASP A 102 -1.61 4.81 17.25
N LEU A 103 -0.72 4.17 16.47
CA LEU A 103 -0.93 2.80 15.99
C LEU A 103 -0.98 1.78 17.13
N SER A 104 -0.16 1.97 18.17
CA SER A 104 -0.14 1.12 19.36
C SER A 104 -1.43 1.29 20.18
N ASP A 105 -1.90 2.52 20.35
CA ASP A 105 -3.17 2.80 21.03
C ASP A 105 -4.37 2.26 20.22
N MET A 106 -4.33 2.39 18.90
CA MET A 106 -5.35 1.83 18.01
C MET A 106 -5.36 0.29 18.06
N ALA A 107 -4.20 -0.35 18.22
CA ALA A 107 -4.09 -1.80 18.42
C ALA A 107 -4.79 -2.26 19.71
N ASP A 108 -4.64 -1.52 20.80
CA ASP A 108 -5.36 -1.81 22.05
C ASP A 108 -6.87 -1.66 21.88
N LEU A 109 -7.30 -0.58 21.22
CA LEU A 109 -8.71 -0.36 20.91
C LEU A 109 -9.27 -1.50 20.06
N ALA A 110 -8.62 -1.83 18.96
CA ALA A 110 -9.02 -2.92 18.07
C ALA A 110 -9.11 -4.26 18.81
N GLY A 111 -8.13 -4.58 19.66
CA GLY A 111 -8.13 -5.80 20.47
C GLY A 111 -9.28 -5.84 21.48
N SER A 112 -9.59 -4.70 22.11
CA SER A 112 -10.73 -4.59 23.04
C SER A 112 -12.06 -4.89 22.34
N LEU A 113 -12.19 -4.48 21.08
CA LEU A 113 -13.36 -4.68 20.22
C LEU A 113 -13.44 -6.11 19.64
N GLY A 114 -12.38 -6.92 19.78
CA GLY A 114 -12.31 -8.29 19.26
C GLY A 114 -11.89 -8.39 17.79
N ALA A 115 -11.23 -7.36 17.26
CA ALA A 115 -10.62 -7.39 15.94
C ALA A 115 -9.34 -8.24 15.94
N ASP A 116 -9.01 -8.83 14.79
CA ASP A 116 -7.87 -9.72 14.62
C ASP A 116 -6.71 -9.11 13.85
N PHE A 117 -6.93 -7.98 13.18
CA PHE A 117 -5.89 -7.22 12.51
C PHE A 117 -6.19 -5.72 12.40
N ILE A 118 -5.13 -4.94 12.19
CA ILE A 118 -5.19 -3.58 11.68
C ILE A 118 -4.51 -3.54 10.30
N GLY A 119 -5.25 -3.14 9.28
CA GLY A 119 -4.75 -2.87 7.94
C GLY A 119 -4.30 -1.43 7.78
N LEU A 120 -3.12 -1.22 7.21
CA LEU A 120 -2.52 0.10 7.01
C LEU A 120 -2.33 0.41 5.52
N THR A 121 -2.20 1.69 5.20
CA THR A 121 -1.55 2.13 3.95
C THR A 121 -0.11 1.64 3.88
N PRO A 122 0.51 1.75 2.70
CA PRO A 122 1.95 1.64 2.62
C PRO A 122 2.63 2.60 3.61
N LEU A 123 3.66 2.10 4.31
CA LEU A 123 4.47 2.87 5.27
C LEU A 123 5.85 3.21 4.70
N HIS A 124 5.97 3.14 3.37
CA HIS A 124 7.19 3.29 2.61
C HIS A 124 7.82 4.67 2.77
N ALA A 125 9.15 4.74 2.62
CA ALA A 125 9.87 6.00 2.71
C ALA A 125 9.46 6.97 1.57
N PRO A 126 9.01 8.21 1.89
CA PRO A 126 8.74 9.26 0.91
C PRO A 126 10.03 10.06 0.63
N PHE A 127 9.90 11.29 0.13
CA PHE A 127 10.99 12.26 0.02
C PHE A 127 10.96 13.22 1.22
N LEU A 128 11.90 13.12 2.16
CA LEU A 128 11.86 14.02 3.33
C LEU A 128 12.18 15.47 2.96
N ALA A 129 12.96 15.69 1.91
CA ALA A 129 13.26 17.04 1.39
C ALA A 129 12.11 17.64 0.55
N ASP A 130 11.06 16.87 0.26
CA ASP A 130 9.85 17.32 -0.43
C ASP A 130 8.60 16.69 0.20
N PRO A 131 8.23 17.11 1.43
CA PRO A 131 7.14 16.48 2.19
C PRO A 131 5.75 16.57 1.53
N GLU A 132 5.56 17.48 0.57
CA GLU A 132 4.31 17.60 -0.18
C GLU A 132 4.04 16.36 -1.07
N ARG A 133 5.09 15.63 -1.48
CA ARG A 133 5.01 14.31 -2.14
C ARG A 133 4.61 13.22 -1.14
N CYS A 134 3.38 13.32 -0.68
CA CYS A 134 2.83 12.55 0.44
C CYS A 134 2.05 11.28 0.04
N SER A 135 1.96 10.96 -1.27
CA SER A 135 1.28 9.74 -1.73
C SER A 135 2.01 8.49 -1.23
N PRO A 136 1.36 7.60 -0.44
CA PRO A 136 1.97 6.33 -0.03
C PRO A 136 2.27 5.38 -1.20
N TYR A 137 1.66 5.64 -2.36
CA TYR A 137 1.79 4.84 -3.58
C TYR A 137 2.84 5.38 -4.55
N GLU A 138 3.47 6.52 -4.23
CA GLU A 138 4.63 7.05 -4.96
C GLU A 138 5.88 7.16 -4.04
N PRO A 139 6.32 6.07 -3.41
CA PRO A 139 7.41 6.14 -2.45
C PRO A 139 8.78 6.31 -3.11
N SER A 140 9.70 6.96 -2.40
CA SER A 140 11.13 6.98 -2.74
C SER A 140 11.74 5.57 -2.68
N SER A 141 11.30 4.75 -1.71
CA SER A 141 11.70 3.34 -1.60
C SER A 141 10.68 2.48 -0.85
N ARG A 142 10.37 1.30 -1.39
CA ARG A 142 9.53 0.27 -0.75
C ARG A 142 10.26 -0.60 0.28
N GLN A 143 11.59 -0.45 0.40
CA GLN A 143 12.41 -1.22 1.36
C GLN A 143 12.62 -0.48 2.69
N HIS A 144 12.30 0.82 2.73
CA HIS A 144 12.54 1.71 3.87
C HIS A 144 11.23 2.33 4.36
N LEU A 145 11.21 2.82 5.59
CA LEU A 145 10.01 3.33 6.27
C LEU A 145 9.94 4.85 6.21
N ASN A 146 8.74 5.42 6.30
CA ASN A 146 8.50 6.85 6.47
C ASN A 146 8.86 7.31 7.90
N PRO A 147 9.92 8.12 8.11
CA PRO A 147 10.30 8.58 9.44
C PRO A 147 9.32 9.58 10.07
N LEU A 148 8.39 10.16 9.30
CA LEU A 148 7.37 11.05 9.85
C LEU A 148 6.39 10.34 10.79
N TYR A 149 6.34 9.01 10.75
CA TYR A 149 5.57 8.19 11.70
C TYR A 149 6.28 7.91 13.02
N VAL A 150 7.50 8.41 13.24
CA VAL A 150 8.14 8.33 14.56
C VAL A 150 7.40 9.24 15.55
N ALA A 151 6.97 8.66 16.67
CA ALA A 151 6.48 9.35 17.85
C ALA A 151 7.68 9.95 18.61
N VAL A 152 8.03 11.20 18.29
CA VAL A 152 9.22 11.88 18.82
C VAL A 152 9.10 12.11 20.33
N ASP A 153 7.88 12.33 20.82
CA ASP A 153 7.59 12.52 22.25
C ASP A 153 7.82 11.27 23.10
N ARG A 154 7.91 10.09 22.46
CA ARG A 154 8.24 8.82 23.11
C ARG A 154 9.73 8.50 23.09
N LEU A 155 10.57 9.35 22.51
CA LEU A 155 12.01 9.13 22.48
C LEU A 155 12.65 9.55 23.81
N PRO A 156 13.60 8.75 24.34
CA PRO A 156 14.20 9.07 25.62
C PRO A 156 14.92 10.42 25.55
N GLY A 157 14.73 11.23 26.59
CA GLY A 157 15.24 12.60 26.78
C GLY A 157 14.81 13.62 25.73
N PHE A 158 13.73 13.35 25.00
CA PHE A 158 12.90 14.42 24.48
C PHE A 158 12.20 15.16 25.63
N ALA A 159 12.07 16.48 25.49
CA ALA A 159 11.28 17.32 26.37
C ALA A 159 10.56 18.36 25.53
N CYS A 160 9.24 18.52 25.74
CA CYS A 160 8.46 19.53 25.05
C CYS A 160 8.52 20.85 25.82
N ASP A 161 8.87 21.95 25.14
CA ASP A 161 8.76 23.29 25.68
C ASP A 161 7.43 23.97 25.27
N PRO A 162 7.01 25.05 25.96
CA PRO A 162 5.73 25.71 25.66
C PRO A 162 5.64 26.38 24.27
N GLU A 163 6.76 26.69 23.62
CA GLU A 163 6.73 27.21 22.25
C GLU A 163 6.47 26.09 21.25
N LEU A 164 7.15 24.95 21.41
CA LEU A 164 6.93 23.76 20.63
C LEU A 164 5.48 23.29 20.76
N GLU A 165 4.93 23.20 21.97
CA GLU A 165 3.55 22.78 22.18
C GLU A 165 2.53 23.68 21.45
N ARG A 166 2.76 25.01 21.41
CA ARG A 166 1.89 25.92 20.64
C ARG A 166 1.93 25.62 19.14
N LYS A 167 3.11 25.30 18.58
CA LYS A 167 3.25 24.91 17.17
C LYS A 167 2.57 23.56 16.91
N LEU A 168 2.76 22.59 17.80
CA LEU A 168 2.11 21.27 17.72
C LEU A 168 0.58 21.41 17.77
N ALA A 169 0.05 22.22 18.69
CA ALA A 169 -1.38 22.50 18.78
C ALA A 169 -1.95 23.07 17.47
N SER A 170 -1.22 23.98 16.80
CA SER A 170 -1.61 24.51 15.48
C SER A 170 -1.69 23.40 14.42
N LEU A 171 -0.65 22.55 14.34
CA LEU A 171 -0.64 21.42 13.41
C LEU A 171 -1.75 20.41 13.69
N ARG A 172 -2.09 20.15 14.97
CA ARG A 172 -3.18 19.24 15.35
C ARG A 172 -4.56 19.75 14.95
N GLN A 173 -4.78 21.07 14.98
CA GLN A 173 -6.07 21.69 14.70
C GLN A 173 -6.49 21.69 13.23
N THR A 174 -5.55 21.57 12.28
CA THR A 174 -5.88 21.57 10.86
C THR A 174 -6.70 20.33 10.45
N ASP A 175 -7.58 20.49 9.45
CA ASP A 175 -8.35 19.39 8.84
C ASP A 175 -7.54 18.51 7.91
N LEU A 176 -6.46 19.07 7.37
CA LEU A 176 -5.53 18.43 6.46
C LEU A 176 -4.18 18.29 7.16
N VAL A 177 -3.49 17.17 6.96
CA VAL A 177 -2.10 17.01 7.39
C VAL A 177 -1.24 18.05 6.67
N ASP A 178 -0.58 18.89 7.45
CA ASP A 178 0.45 19.82 6.98
C ASP A 178 1.79 19.08 6.99
N TYR A 179 2.09 18.36 5.90
CA TYR A 179 3.29 17.53 5.83
C TYR A 179 4.58 18.35 5.94
N VAL A 180 4.60 19.57 5.41
CA VAL A 180 5.76 20.46 5.49
C VAL A 180 6.02 20.87 6.94
N GLY A 181 5.01 21.41 7.63
CA GLY A 181 5.14 21.81 9.03
C GLY A 181 5.45 20.63 9.97
N VAL A 182 4.84 19.47 9.72
CA VAL A 182 5.13 18.23 10.46
C VAL A 182 6.58 17.79 10.24
N ALA A 183 7.05 17.75 8.99
CA ALA A 183 8.41 17.33 8.67
C ALA A 183 9.45 18.28 9.27
N GLU A 184 9.25 19.60 9.13
CA GLU A 184 10.14 20.62 9.69
C GLU A 184 10.31 20.43 11.21
N ILE A 185 9.20 20.34 11.95
CA ILE A 185 9.24 20.23 13.41
C ILE A 185 9.79 18.88 13.87
N LYS A 186 9.36 17.77 13.28
CA LYS A 186 9.86 16.43 13.65
C LYS A 186 11.35 16.29 13.34
N LEU A 187 11.79 16.65 12.14
CA LEU A 187 13.20 16.53 11.75
C LEU A 187 14.08 17.44 12.58
N LYS A 188 13.65 18.67 12.89
CA LYS A 188 14.37 19.56 13.79
C LYS A 188 14.55 18.92 15.18
N ALA A 189 13.47 18.45 15.80
CA ALA A 189 13.54 17.83 17.12
C ALA A 189 14.45 16.59 17.13
N LEU A 190 14.35 15.75 16.10
CA LEU A 190 15.21 14.57 15.94
C LEU A 190 16.69 14.94 15.76
N ARG A 191 16.98 16.01 15.00
CA ARG A 191 18.33 16.53 14.81
C ARG A 191 18.91 17.08 16.11
N ASP A 192 18.10 17.75 16.93
CA ASP A 192 18.50 18.25 18.25
C ASP A 192 18.79 17.09 19.22
N LEU A 193 18.03 15.99 19.14
CA LEU A 193 18.24 14.78 19.94
C LEU A 193 19.48 13.98 19.56
N TRP A 194 19.85 13.96 18.28
CA TRP A 194 20.89 13.08 17.73
C TRP A 194 22.27 13.18 18.42
N PRO A 195 22.86 14.38 18.65
CA PRO A 195 24.13 14.48 19.36
C PRO A 195 24.05 14.06 20.83
N ALA A 196 22.90 14.29 21.48
CA ALA A 196 22.68 13.93 22.87
C ALA A 196 22.54 12.42 23.03
N TRP A 197 21.71 11.79 22.19
CA TRP A 197 21.48 10.34 22.19
C TRP A 197 22.78 9.55 22.02
N ARG A 198 23.65 9.96 21.09
CA ARG A 198 24.95 9.31 20.86
C ARG A 198 25.95 9.40 22.00
N ARG A 199 25.83 10.43 22.85
CA ARG A 199 26.77 10.70 23.96
C ARG A 199 26.22 10.23 25.31
N ARG A 200 25.08 9.56 25.34
CA ARG A 200 24.46 9.12 26.59
C ARG A 200 25.32 8.09 27.31
N SER A 201 25.48 8.30 28.61
CA SER A 201 26.09 7.35 29.54
C SER A 201 25.07 6.35 30.11
N VAL A 202 23.78 6.72 30.13
CA VAL A 202 22.68 5.84 30.56
C VAL A 202 22.04 5.22 29.33
N ILE A 203 22.09 3.89 29.25
CA ILE A 203 21.53 3.10 28.17
C ILE A 203 20.04 2.87 28.46
N ASP A 204 19.19 3.26 27.52
CA ASP A 204 17.81 2.80 27.46
C ASP A 204 17.79 1.51 26.63
N GLU A 205 17.39 0.38 27.21
CA GLU A 205 17.37 -0.92 26.52
C GLU A 205 16.50 -0.90 25.24
N ALA A 206 15.47 -0.04 25.21
CA ALA A 206 14.62 0.11 24.04
C ALA A 206 15.27 0.96 22.93
N TYR A 207 16.36 1.68 23.23
CA TYR A 207 17.03 2.58 22.30
C TYR A 207 18.57 2.54 22.45
N ASP A 208 19.13 1.33 22.56
CA ASP A 208 20.56 1.08 22.71
C ASP A 208 21.35 1.42 21.42
N PRO A 209 22.42 2.24 21.49
CA PRO A 209 23.33 2.48 20.37
C PRO A 209 23.94 1.21 19.75
N ALA A 210 24.18 0.14 20.53
CA ALA A 210 24.70 -1.12 19.99
C ALA A 210 23.69 -1.81 19.07
N ASP A 211 22.40 -1.72 19.37
CA ASP A 211 21.33 -2.22 18.50
C ASP A 211 21.22 -1.39 17.22
N PHE A 212 21.43 -0.07 17.30
CA PHE A 212 21.54 0.77 16.11
C PHE A 212 22.71 0.36 15.21
N ASP A 213 23.90 0.13 15.76
CA ASP A 213 25.04 -0.32 14.97
C ASP A 213 24.81 -1.71 14.35
N ALA A 214 24.12 -2.61 15.05
CA ALA A 214 23.70 -3.91 14.51
C ALA A 214 22.69 -3.75 13.35
N PHE A 215 21.70 -2.85 13.50
CA PHE A 215 20.77 -2.51 12.44
C PHE A 215 21.48 -1.92 11.21
N VAL A 216 22.46 -1.05 11.41
CA VAL A 216 23.27 -0.48 10.32
C VAL A 216 24.06 -1.58 9.59
N ALA A 217 24.70 -2.48 10.34
CA ALA A 217 25.43 -3.60 9.77
C ALA A 217 24.52 -4.55 8.97
N GLN A 218 23.34 -4.86 9.50
CA GLN A 218 22.35 -5.71 8.82
C GLN A 218 21.74 -5.03 7.58
N GLY A 219 21.48 -3.73 7.64
CA GLY A 219 20.90 -2.95 6.54
C GLY A 219 21.88 -2.75 5.36
N GLY A 220 23.19 -2.74 5.65
CA GLY A 220 24.25 -2.70 4.65
C GLY A 220 24.11 -1.58 3.63
N ASN A 221 24.44 -1.87 2.37
CA ASN A 221 24.43 -0.87 1.29
C ASN A 221 23.04 -0.31 0.98
N SER A 222 21.97 -1.09 1.13
CA SER A 222 20.61 -0.59 0.87
C SER A 222 20.27 0.56 1.83
N LEU A 223 20.46 0.34 3.13
CA LEU A 223 20.24 1.38 4.14
C LEU A 223 21.19 2.57 3.94
N ARG A 224 22.48 2.32 3.68
CA ARG A 224 23.48 3.38 3.44
C ARG A 224 23.13 4.27 2.26
N LEU A 225 22.79 3.67 1.11
CA LEU A 225 22.48 4.43 -0.09
C LEU A 225 21.16 5.19 0.03
N HIS A 226 20.16 4.65 0.73
CA HIS A 226 18.95 5.42 1.03
C HIS A 226 19.24 6.62 1.94
N ALA A 227 20.01 6.43 3.01
CA ALA A 227 20.40 7.52 3.90
C ALA A 227 21.25 8.60 3.19
N LEU A 228 22.16 8.18 2.32
CA LEU A 228 22.95 9.07 1.48
C LEU A 228 22.09 9.84 0.48
N PHE A 229 21.10 9.18 -0.13
CA PHE A 229 20.13 9.83 -1.01
C PHE A 229 19.36 10.92 -0.28
N GLU A 230 18.83 10.66 0.92
CA GLU A 230 18.09 11.69 1.68
C GLU A 230 18.98 12.89 2.00
N CYS A 231 20.23 12.65 2.43
CA CYS A 231 21.20 13.72 2.70
C CYS A 231 21.51 14.56 1.45
N LEU A 232 21.75 13.90 0.30
CA LEU A 232 21.92 14.58 -0.99
C LEU A 232 20.67 15.36 -1.39
N SER A 233 19.48 14.76 -1.23
CA SER A 233 18.20 15.37 -1.56
C SER A 233 18.01 16.70 -0.82
N PHE A 234 18.26 16.74 0.49
CA PHE A 234 18.24 18.00 1.26
C PHE A 234 19.23 19.03 0.71
N SER A 235 20.48 18.63 0.49
CA SER A 235 21.51 19.55 -0.04
C SER A 235 21.18 20.07 -1.43
N MET A 236 20.53 19.26 -2.27
CA MET A 236 20.14 19.63 -3.63
C MET A 236 18.98 20.62 -3.62
N VAL A 237 17.97 20.41 -2.77
CA VAL A 237 16.86 21.36 -2.58
C VAL A 237 17.38 22.72 -2.08
N GLU A 238 18.30 22.73 -1.11
CA GLU A 238 18.94 23.96 -0.61
C GLU A 238 19.70 24.72 -1.71
N ARG A 239 20.26 24.00 -2.69
CA ARG A 239 20.96 24.56 -3.86
C ARG A 239 20.00 24.96 -5.00
N GLY A 240 18.69 24.84 -4.80
CA GLY A 240 17.66 25.16 -5.80
C GLY A 240 17.44 24.07 -6.86
N ALA A 241 18.00 22.87 -6.68
CA ALA A 241 17.68 21.70 -7.48
C ALA A 241 16.44 20.97 -6.90
N GLY A 242 16.01 19.88 -7.55
CA GLY A 242 14.89 19.08 -7.05
C GLY A 242 15.27 18.09 -5.95
N ALA A 243 14.30 17.62 -5.17
CA ALA A 243 14.49 16.51 -4.24
C ALA A 243 14.78 15.16 -4.95
N GLY A 244 14.27 14.97 -6.16
CA GLY A 244 14.53 13.77 -6.95
C GLY A 244 15.82 13.84 -7.75
N TRP A 245 16.53 12.71 -7.85
CA TRP A 245 17.88 12.66 -8.43
C TRP A 245 17.96 13.05 -9.90
N GLN A 246 16.87 12.90 -10.67
CA GLN A 246 16.86 13.25 -12.09
C GLN A 246 17.07 14.75 -12.34
N ARG A 247 16.80 15.60 -11.33
CA ARG A 247 17.02 17.05 -11.39
C ARG A 247 18.37 17.49 -10.78
N TRP A 248 19.20 16.56 -10.32
CA TRP A 248 20.52 16.86 -9.76
C TRP A 248 21.56 17.06 -10.88
N PRO A 249 22.69 17.73 -10.60
CA PRO A 249 23.82 17.77 -11.52
C PRO A 249 24.28 16.36 -11.90
N ALA A 250 24.79 16.18 -13.12
CA ALA A 250 25.12 14.86 -13.69
C ALA A 250 26.03 14.01 -12.77
N ASP A 251 27.00 14.63 -12.11
CA ASP A 251 27.92 13.96 -11.20
C ASP A 251 27.24 13.37 -9.96
N PHE A 252 26.03 13.82 -9.60
CA PHE A 252 25.26 13.30 -8.48
C PHE A 252 24.14 12.34 -8.89
N GLN A 253 23.83 12.23 -10.19
CA GLN A 253 22.81 11.30 -10.69
C GLN A 253 23.25 9.83 -10.58
N ARG A 254 24.54 9.58 -10.37
CA ARG A 254 25.11 8.25 -10.19
C ARG A 254 25.60 8.07 -8.75
N PHE A 255 25.05 7.09 -8.05
CA PHE A 255 25.43 6.79 -6.67
C PHE A 255 26.90 6.37 -6.50
N ASP A 256 27.56 5.92 -7.56
CA ASP A 256 28.94 5.42 -7.58
C ASP A 256 29.96 6.45 -8.09
N SER A 257 29.56 7.72 -8.25
CA SER A 257 30.46 8.77 -8.73
C SER A 257 31.48 9.20 -7.67
N ALA A 258 32.58 9.81 -8.13
CA ALA A 258 33.57 10.41 -7.23
C ALA A 258 32.99 11.56 -6.41
N ALA A 259 32.10 12.38 -7.00
CA ALA A 259 31.45 13.51 -6.34
C ALA A 259 30.51 13.04 -5.21
N VAL A 260 29.76 11.96 -5.42
CA VAL A 260 28.91 11.36 -4.38
C VAL A 260 29.76 10.78 -3.24
N ALA A 261 30.86 10.09 -3.57
CA ALA A 261 31.77 9.55 -2.56
C ALA A 261 32.46 10.66 -1.74
N GLU A 262 32.81 11.79 -2.37
CA GLU A 262 33.35 12.96 -1.67
C GLU A 262 32.31 13.64 -0.78
N PHE A 263 31.09 13.80 -1.30
CA PHE A 263 29.97 14.33 -0.52
C PHE A 263 29.70 13.47 0.72
N GLU A 264 29.63 12.14 0.58
CA GLU A 264 29.42 11.22 1.70
C GLU A 264 30.51 11.35 2.77
N ARG A 265 31.79 11.48 2.38
CA ARG A 265 32.89 11.71 3.34
C ARG A 265 32.71 13.02 4.11
N GLY A 266 32.25 14.07 3.43
CA GLY A 266 31.98 15.37 4.05
C GLY A 266 30.75 15.41 4.95
N HIS A 267 29.80 14.50 4.75
CA HIS A 267 28.49 14.49 5.44
C HIS A 267 28.21 13.16 6.16
N ALA A 268 29.26 12.45 6.59
CA ALA A 268 29.12 11.13 7.20
C ALA A 268 28.22 11.13 8.46
N ASP A 269 28.21 12.22 9.22
CA ASP A 269 27.32 12.39 10.38
C ASP A 269 25.85 12.45 9.98
N ASP A 270 25.54 13.21 8.93
CA ASP A 270 24.19 13.38 8.39
C ASP A 270 23.67 12.08 7.78
N VAL A 271 24.53 11.35 7.07
CA VAL A 271 24.19 10.02 6.55
C VAL A 271 23.86 9.08 7.72
N ARG A 272 24.67 9.05 8.79
CA ARG A 272 24.35 8.25 9.99
C ARG A 272 23.06 8.73 10.67
N PHE A 273 22.75 10.01 10.67
CA PHE A 273 21.48 10.52 11.18
C PHE A 273 20.29 9.96 10.39
N HIS A 274 20.34 9.94 9.06
CA HIS A 274 19.26 9.34 8.26
C HIS A 274 19.15 7.82 8.45
N MET A 275 20.26 7.11 8.67
CA MET A 275 20.20 5.70 9.09
C MET A 275 19.51 5.55 10.45
N TRP A 276 19.79 6.46 11.39
CA TRP A 276 19.15 6.46 12.71
C TRP A 276 17.65 6.72 12.62
N LEU A 277 17.20 7.60 11.73
CA LEU A 277 15.76 7.78 11.47
C LEU A 277 15.07 6.48 11.04
N GLN A 278 15.70 5.70 10.15
CA GLN A 278 15.18 4.40 9.73
C GLN A 278 15.18 3.39 10.86
N TRP A 279 16.19 3.41 11.73
CA TRP A 279 16.23 2.57 12.93
C TRP A 279 15.13 2.94 13.94
N LEU A 280 14.89 4.22 14.19
CA LEU A 280 13.79 4.66 15.06
C LEU A 280 12.43 4.20 14.53
N ALA A 281 12.19 4.38 13.22
CA ALA A 281 10.98 3.90 12.58
C ALA A 281 10.84 2.38 12.69
N HIS A 282 11.94 1.64 12.50
CA HIS A 282 11.98 0.19 12.70
C HIS A 282 11.61 -0.19 14.14
N ARG A 283 12.22 0.44 15.16
CA ARG A 283 11.98 0.13 16.58
C ARG A 283 10.53 0.39 16.96
N GLN A 284 9.98 1.55 16.61
CA GLN A 284 8.61 1.89 16.99
C GLN A 284 7.57 1.06 16.22
N LEU A 285 7.81 0.72 14.95
CA LEU A 285 6.92 -0.19 14.23
C LEU A 285 6.97 -1.63 14.80
N MET A 286 8.15 -2.11 15.23
CA MET A 286 8.26 -3.39 15.97
C MET A 286 7.48 -3.35 17.28
N GLN A 287 7.54 -2.23 18.02
CA GLN A 287 6.78 -2.04 19.25
C GLN A 287 5.26 -2.06 18.97
N ALA A 288 4.79 -1.36 17.94
CA ALA A 288 3.39 -1.37 17.54
C ALA A 288 2.92 -2.77 17.10
N ALA A 289 3.74 -3.51 16.35
CA ALA A 289 3.45 -4.90 15.97
C ALA A 289 3.36 -5.84 17.18
N ASP A 290 4.25 -5.68 18.15
CA ASP A 290 4.20 -6.42 19.41
C ASP A 290 2.98 -6.04 20.26
N ARG A 291 2.63 -4.75 20.31
CA ARG A 291 1.42 -4.25 20.98
C ARG A 291 0.16 -4.86 20.37
N ALA A 292 0.06 -4.91 19.05
CA ALA A 292 -1.03 -5.60 18.34
C ALA A 292 -1.18 -7.07 18.75
N ARG A 293 -0.06 -7.82 18.81
CA ARG A 293 -0.10 -9.21 19.29
C ARG A 293 -0.56 -9.31 20.75
N LYS A 294 -0.03 -8.47 21.64
CA LYS A 294 -0.40 -8.43 23.07
C LYS A 294 -1.87 -8.03 23.29
N ALA A 295 -2.40 -7.12 22.48
CA ALA A 295 -3.82 -6.74 22.47
C ALA A 295 -4.74 -7.88 21.99
N GLY A 296 -4.17 -8.92 21.37
CA GLY A 296 -4.88 -10.12 20.95
C GLY A 296 -5.27 -10.15 19.48
N LEU A 297 -4.70 -9.29 18.64
CA LEU A 297 -4.89 -9.36 17.19
C LEU A 297 -4.15 -10.59 16.66
N ARG A 298 -4.90 -11.66 16.31
CA ARG A 298 -4.33 -12.95 15.89
C ARG A 298 -3.51 -12.88 14.60
N ILE A 299 -3.84 -11.95 13.70
CA ILE A 299 -3.06 -11.64 12.50
C ILE A 299 -2.11 -10.45 12.79
N GLY A 300 -2.47 -9.54 13.70
CA GLY A 300 -1.62 -8.41 14.05
C GLY A 300 -1.70 -7.29 13.02
N LEU A 301 -0.56 -6.80 12.56
CA LEU A 301 -0.53 -5.78 11.51
C LEU A 301 -0.69 -6.42 10.12
N TYR A 302 -1.43 -5.71 9.28
CA TYR A 302 -1.60 -5.96 7.87
C TYR A 302 -1.00 -4.76 7.10
N LEU A 303 0.12 -4.96 6.41
CA LEU A 303 0.82 -3.91 5.66
C LEU A 303 0.54 -3.97 4.16
N ASP A 304 0.53 -2.81 3.51
CA ASP A 304 0.26 -2.70 2.08
C ASP A 304 1.54 -2.39 1.28
N LEU A 305 1.70 -3.03 0.12
CA LEU A 305 2.83 -2.89 -0.77
C LEU A 305 2.40 -2.22 -2.06
N ALA A 306 2.75 -0.93 -2.21
CA ALA A 306 2.60 -0.18 -3.46
C ALA A 306 3.24 -0.91 -4.67
N VAL A 307 2.63 -0.73 -5.84
CA VAL A 307 3.00 -1.41 -7.09
C VAL A 307 4.40 -1.04 -7.61
N GLY A 308 4.87 0.18 -7.34
CA GLY A 308 6.17 0.69 -7.81
C GLY A 308 6.77 1.76 -6.90
N GLU A 309 7.86 2.37 -7.35
CA GLU A 309 8.54 3.50 -6.71
C GLU A 309 8.46 4.76 -7.58
N ALA A 310 8.71 5.92 -6.98
CA ALA A 310 8.99 7.14 -7.72
C ALA A 310 10.17 6.95 -8.70
N VAL A 311 10.03 7.45 -9.93
CA VAL A 311 11.06 7.35 -10.96
C VAL A 311 12.38 8.04 -10.59
N ASP A 312 12.32 9.00 -9.67
CA ASP A 312 13.43 9.83 -9.21
C ASP A 312 13.75 9.64 -7.71
N GLY A 313 13.32 8.53 -7.11
CA GLY A 313 13.54 8.20 -5.71
C GLY A 313 14.86 7.49 -5.39
N SER A 314 15.09 7.25 -4.10
CA SER A 314 16.29 6.57 -3.58
C SER A 314 16.46 5.16 -4.13
N ALA A 315 15.37 4.43 -4.35
CA ALA A 315 15.43 3.08 -4.91
C ALA A 315 15.93 3.06 -6.36
N THR A 316 15.42 3.96 -7.20
CA THR A 316 15.83 4.04 -8.61
C THR A 316 17.24 4.64 -8.78
N TRP A 317 17.66 5.49 -7.85
CA TRP A 317 19.03 6.04 -7.80
C TRP A 317 20.07 4.99 -7.37
N SER A 318 19.76 4.20 -6.35
CA SER A 318 20.71 3.25 -5.74
C SER A 318 20.81 1.92 -6.47
N GLU A 319 19.74 1.51 -7.19
CA GLU A 319 19.72 0.25 -7.93
C GLU A 319 19.26 0.43 -9.40
N PRO A 320 19.86 1.32 -10.21
CA PRO A 320 19.35 1.67 -11.55
C PRO A 320 19.34 0.49 -12.52
N TYR A 321 20.12 -0.56 -12.23
CA TYR A 321 20.23 -1.74 -13.08
C TYR A 321 19.03 -2.68 -13.00
N ILE A 322 18.27 -2.66 -11.91
CA ILE A 322 17.11 -3.55 -11.70
C ILE A 322 15.76 -2.89 -12.02
N TYR A 323 15.73 -1.58 -12.29
CA TYR A 323 14.52 -0.83 -12.62
C TYR A 323 14.39 -0.55 -14.13
N LEU A 324 13.14 -0.42 -14.57
CA LEU A 324 12.77 0.15 -15.86
C LEU A 324 13.13 1.65 -15.85
N SER A 325 13.90 2.10 -16.85
CA SER A 325 14.39 3.48 -16.90
C SER A 325 13.79 4.30 -18.05
N LYS A 326 13.00 3.69 -18.93
CA LYS A 326 12.39 4.34 -20.12
C LYS A 326 10.89 4.07 -20.27
N ALA A 327 10.26 3.51 -19.25
CA ALA A 327 8.83 3.29 -19.21
C ALA A 327 8.35 3.31 -17.75
N THR A 328 7.11 3.73 -17.56
CA THR A 328 6.40 3.78 -16.28
C THR A 328 5.28 2.76 -16.24
N ILE A 329 4.83 2.42 -15.04
CA ILE A 329 3.66 1.57 -14.82
C ILE A 329 2.40 2.40 -15.07
N GLY A 330 1.41 1.79 -15.72
CA GLY A 330 0.10 2.41 -15.91
C GLY A 330 -1.01 1.38 -16.12
N SER A 331 -2.12 1.82 -16.70
CA SER A 331 -3.23 0.98 -17.15
C SER A 331 -3.65 1.36 -18.57
N PRO A 332 -4.13 0.40 -19.38
CA PRO A 332 -4.64 0.70 -20.70
C PRO A 332 -5.94 1.52 -20.62
N PRO A 333 -6.34 2.17 -21.72
CA PRO A 333 -7.70 2.70 -21.88
C PRO A 333 -8.80 1.69 -21.54
N ASP A 334 -9.75 2.11 -20.72
CA ASP A 334 -10.89 1.29 -20.28
C ASP A 334 -12.20 2.14 -20.18
N PRO A 335 -13.38 1.53 -19.98
CA PRO A 335 -14.65 2.26 -19.91
C PRO A 335 -14.75 3.34 -18.82
N PHE A 336 -13.91 3.27 -17.77
CA PHE A 336 -13.91 4.19 -16.63
C PHE A 336 -12.81 5.25 -16.72
N ALA A 337 -11.69 4.94 -17.38
CA ALA A 337 -10.59 5.84 -17.71
C ALA A 337 -10.29 5.73 -19.22
N ILE A 338 -11.04 6.49 -20.02
CA ILE A 338 -11.05 6.38 -21.49
C ILE A 338 -9.69 6.64 -22.15
N ASP A 339 -8.83 7.41 -21.51
CA ASP A 339 -7.48 7.73 -21.99
C ASP A 339 -6.41 6.78 -21.42
N GLY A 340 -6.80 5.84 -20.55
CA GLY A 340 -5.89 5.04 -19.74
C GLY A 340 -5.27 5.86 -18.61
N GLN A 341 -4.28 5.29 -17.92
CA GLN A 341 -3.58 5.97 -16.84
C GLN A 341 -2.08 5.71 -16.94
N ASP A 342 -1.28 6.73 -16.65
CA ASP A 342 0.14 6.59 -16.38
C ASP A 342 0.36 6.98 -14.92
N TRP A 343 0.78 6.02 -14.10
CA TRP A 343 0.96 6.24 -12.66
C TRP A 343 2.32 6.87 -12.34
N HIS A 344 3.18 7.06 -13.34
CA HIS A 344 4.52 7.65 -13.20
C HIS A 344 5.40 6.90 -12.19
N LEU A 345 5.18 5.59 -12.06
CA LEU A 345 5.95 4.71 -11.18
C LEU A 345 6.97 3.89 -11.96
N ALA A 346 8.16 3.74 -11.39
CA ALA A 346 9.17 2.80 -11.85
C ALA A 346 8.79 1.37 -11.43
N GLY A 347 8.82 0.45 -12.39
CA GLY A 347 8.72 -0.99 -12.14
C GLY A 347 10.08 -1.67 -12.20
N TYR A 348 10.21 -2.83 -11.56
CA TYR A 348 11.38 -3.68 -11.74
C TYR A 348 11.46 -4.21 -13.17
N LEU A 349 12.68 -4.46 -13.66
CA LEU A 349 12.88 -5.22 -14.89
C LEU A 349 12.42 -6.66 -14.69
N PRO A 350 11.60 -7.22 -15.61
CA PRO A 350 11.17 -8.62 -15.54
C PRO A 350 12.33 -9.62 -15.47
N SER A 351 13.47 -9.29 -16.08
CA SER A 351 14.68 -10.13 -16.07
C SER A 351 15.46 -10.09 -14.75
N ALA A 352 15.25 -9.05 -13.92
CA ALA A 352 16.02 -8.82 -12.70
C ALA A 352 15.21 -9.04 -11.41
N ILE A 353 13.89 -8.80 -11.44
CA ILE A 353 12.99 -8.79 -10.27
C ILE A 353 13.11 -10.05 -9.38
N ALA A 354 13.35 -11.21 -9.98
CA ALA A 354 13.44 -12.51 -9.32
C ALA A 354 14.83 -13.16 -9.46
N ALA A 355 15.85 -12.39 -9.83
CA ALA A 355 17.20 -12.92 -10.09
C ALA A 355 18.02 -13.05 -8.79
N GLY A 356 18.66 -14.21 -8.60
CA GLY A 356 19.49 -14.52 -7.43
C GLY A 356 18.70 -14.87 -6.16
N GLU A 357 19.42 -15.28 -5.12
CA GLU A 357 18.82 -15.65 -3.82
C GLU A 357 18.25 -14.43 -3.09
N MET A 358 18.96 -13.31 -3.10
CA MET A 358 18.51 -12.03 -2.53
C MET A 358 17.91 -11.14 -3.61
N SER A 359 16.98 -11.68 -4.40
CA SER A 359 16.33 -10.95 -5.49
C SER A 359 15.64 -9.67 -4.99
N PRO A 360 15.50 -8.63 -5.84
CA PRO A 360 14.83 -7.38 -5.45
C PRO A 360 13.46 -7.60 -4.82
N PHE A 361 12.67 -8.50 -5.41
CA PHE A 361 11.36 -8.82 -4.90
C PHE A 361 11.40 -9.51 -3.53
N ARG A 362 12.36 -10.43 -3.30
CA ARG A 362 12.56 -11.07 -1.98
C ARG A 362 12.85 -10.02 -0.92
N ARG A 363 13.77 -9.08 -1.20
CA ARG A 363 14.12 -8.01 -0.24
C ARG A 363 12.93 -7.11 0.07
N MET A 364 12.19 -6.68 -0.95
CA MET A 364 11.00 -5.85 -0.81
C MET A 364 9.93 -6.51 0.07
N VAL A 365 9.54 -7.76 -0.23
CA VAL A 365 8.49 -8.43 0.57
C VAL A 365 8.96 -8.78 1.98
N SER A 366 10.23 -9.15 2.16
CA SER A 366 10.81 -9.41 3.51
C SER A 366 10.84 -8.15 4.38
N ALA A 367 11.12 -6.98 3.78
CA ALA A 367 11.17 -5.71 4.48
C ALA A 367 9.82 -5.32 5.11
N ALA A 368 8.70 -5.75 4.53
CA ALA A 368 7.36 -5.55 5.08
C ALA A 368 6.91 -6.70 5.98
N MET A 369 7.08 -7.95 5.55
CA MET A 369 6.59 -9.13 6.28
C MET A 369 7.21 -9.28 7.67
N ARG A 370 8.41 -8.73 7.93
CA ARG A 370 9.02 -8.73 9.27
C ARG A 370 8.18 -8.06 10.37
N TYR A 371 7.27 -7.16 10.00
CA TYR A 371 6.41 -6.42 10.94
C TYR A 371 4.98 -6.96 11.03
N ALA A 372 4.59 -7.83 10.11
CA ALA A 372 3.17 -8.04 9.77
C ALA A 372 2.80 -9.52 9.77
N GLY A 373 1.59 -9.85 10.21
CA GLY A 373 1.03 -11.19 9.98
C GLY A 373 0.22 -11.29 8.68
N ALA A 374 0.02 -10.17 7.99
CA ALA A 374 -0.48 -10.14 6.61
C ALA A 374 0.19 -9.03 5.78
N ILE A 375 0.34 -9.26 4.49
CA ILE A 375 0.62 -8.20 3.51
C ILE A 375 -0.42 -8.16 2.40
N ARG A 376 -0.63 -6.99 1.80
CA ARG A 376 -1.33 -6.82 0.53
C ARG A 376 -0.33 -6.46 -0.55
N ILE A 377 -0.42 -7.16 -1.66
CA ILE A 377 0.25 -6.81 -2.91
C ILE A 377 -0.75 -5.99 -3.70
N ASP A 378 -0.48 -4.69 -3.80
CA ASP A 378 -1.26 -3.81 -4.65
C ASP A 378 -1.06 -4.18 -6.13
N HIS A 379 -2.14 -4.16 -6.90
CA HIS A 379 -2.16 -4.59 -8.29
C HIS A 379 -1.54 -5.99 -8.50
N ALA A 380 -2.15 -7.04 -7.93
CA ALA A 380 -1.63 -8.41 -7.98
C ALA A 380 -1.44 -8.96 -9.41
N ALA A 381 -2.07 -8.34 -10.41
CA ALA A 381 -1.78 -8.57 -11.82
C ALA A 381 -0.28 -8.42 -12.16
N ALA A 382 0.44 -7.55 -11.44
CA ALA A 382 1.88 -7.33 -11.55
C ALA A 382 2.72 -8.61 -11.41
N LEU A 383 2.23 -9.61 -10.66
CA LEU A 383 2.90 -10.91 -10.56
C LEU A 383 2.97 -11.62 -11.92
N ARG A 384 2.05 -11.33 -12.84
CA ARG A 384 1.98 -11.95 -14.17
C ARG A 384 2.31 -10.98 -15.30
N ARG A 385 1.82 -9.73 -15.23
CA ARG A 385 2.08 -8.70 -16.24
C ARG A 385 1.88 -7.30 -15.66
N LEU A 386 2.61 -6.32 -16.18
CA LEU A 386 2.31 -4.89 -16.00
C LEU A 386 2.00 -4.26 -17.35
N PHE A 387 1.12 -3.27 -17.36
CA PHE A 387 1.00 -2.38 -18.51
C PHE A 387 2.04 -1.27 -18.37
N LEU A 388 2.92 -1.17 -19.37
CA LEU A 388 4.01 -0.21 -19.37
C LEU A 388 3.75 0.88 -20.41
N VAL A 389 3.89 2.13 -19.98
CA VAL A 389 3.78 3.33 -20.82
C VAL A 389 5.19 3.84 -21.08
N PRO A 390 5.66 3.94 -22.34
CA PRO A 390 6.97 4.54 -22.61
C PRO A 390 7.02 6.00 -22.16
N LEU A 391 8.14 6.43 -21.58
CA LEU A 391 8.31 7.83 -21.15
C LEU A 391 8.03 8.80 -22.30
N GLY A 392 7.26 9.85 -22.01
CA GLY A 392 6.85 10.87 -22.98
C GLY A 392 5.81 10.41 -24.01
N SER A 393 5.21 9.22 -23.84
CA SER A 393 4.09 8.73 -24.64
C SER A 393 2.79 8.79 -23.85
N LYS A 394 1.65 8.72 -24.53
CA LYS A 394 0.33 8.66 -23.86
C LYS A 394 0.04 7.25 -23.35
N PRO A 395 -0.87 7.06 -22.38
CA PRO A 395 -1.18 5.72 -21.87
C PRO A 395 -1.72 4.75 -22.95
N ASP A 396 -2.41 5.27 -23.96
CA ASP A 396 -2.89 4.48 -25.11
C ASP A 396 -1.76 4.01 -26.06
N ASP A 397 -0.53 4.51 -25.89
CA ASP A 397 0.69 4.01 -26.53
C ASP A 397 1.47 2.99 -25.67
N GLY A 398 0.88 2.49 -24.59
CA GLY A 398 1.48 1.46 -23.73
C GLY A 398 1.25 0.02 -24.20
N ALA A 399 1.93 -0.93 -23.56
CA ALA A 399 1.76 -2.36 -23.83
C ALA A 399 1.91 -3.21 -22.56
N TYR A 400 1.18 -4.34 -22.51
CA TYR A 400 1.41 -5.34 -21.46
C TYR A 400 2.75 -6.05 -21.62
N VAL A 401 3.50 -6.18 -20.54
CA VAL A 401 4.76 -6.93 -20.46
C VAL A 401 4.66 -8.00 -19.38
N ARG A 402 5.05 -9.22 -19.73
CA ARG A 402 5.00 -10.40 -18.85
C ARG A 402 6.09 -10.36 -17.76
N TYR A 403 5.71 -10.73 -16.55
CA TYR A 403 6.58 -10.92 -15.40
C TYR A 403 6.74 -12.41 -15.05
N PRO A 404 7.83 -12.82 -14.37
CA PRO A 404 8.14 -14.22 -14.09
C PRO A 404 7.29 -14.79 -12.94
N GLN A 405 5.98 -14.92 -13.16
CA GLN A 405 4.98 -15.29 -12.14
C GLN A 405 5.39 -16.50 -11.28
N ASP A 406 5.78 -17.62 -11.89
CA ASP A 406 6.15 -18.83 -11.14
C ASP A 406 7.27 -18.57 -10.12
N ARG A 407 8.24 -17.72 -10.48
CA ARG A 407 9.35 -17.34 -9.58
C ARG A 407 8.89 -16.38 -8.50
N LEU A 408 8.03 -15.43 -8.82
CA LEU A 408 7.48 -14.48 -7.85
C LEU A 408 6.59 -15.20 -6.83
N LEU A 409 5.74 -16.13 -7.26
CA LEU A 409 4.92 -16.96 -6.38
C LEU A 409 5.78 -17.86 -5.48
N GLN A 410 6.87 -18.43 -6.02
CA GLN A 410 7.82 -19.20 -5.22
C GLN A 410 8.46 -18.35 -4.12
N ILE A 411 8.95 -17.15 -4.46
CA ILE A 411 9.55 -16.22 -3.48
C ILE A 411 8.50 -15.80 -2.43
N LEU A 412 7.28 -15.47 -2.86
CA LEU A 412 6.20 -15.14 -1.91
C LEU A 412 5.95 -16.28 -0.94
N ALA A 413 5.82 -17.52 -1.43
CA ALA A 413 5.58 -18.67 -0.57
C ALA A 413 6.70 -18.89 0.46
N GLU A 414 7.96 -18.74 0.04
CA GLU A 414 9.13 -18.88 0.92
C GLU A 414 9.15 -17.80 2.01
N VAL A 415 9.05 -16.54 1.64
CA VAL A 415 9.13 -15.42 2.59
C VAL A 415 7.88 -15.36 3.49
N SER A 416 6.72 -15.67 2.93
CA SER A 416 5.45 -15.81 3.66
C SER A 416 5.55 -16.88 4.74
N ALA A 417 6.17 -18.03 4.43
CA ALA A 417 6.41 -19.10 5.40
C ALA A 417 7.43 -18.70 6.47
N GLU A 418 8.54 -18.06 6.08
CA GLU A 418 9.60 -17.57 6.98
C GLU A 418 9.04 -16.62 8.05
N HIS A 419 8.21 -15.67 7.65
CA HIS A 419 7.63 -14.67 8.55
C HIS A 419 6.27 -15.04 9.14
N ARG A 420 5.71 -16.20 8.74
CA ARG A 420 4.32 -16.59 9.10
C ARG A 420 3.32 -15.48 8.76
N CYS A 421 3.46 -14.94 7.55
CA CYS A 421 2.71 -13.78 7.07
C CYS A 421 1.85 -14.18 5.89
N LEU A 422 0.51 -14.08 6.01
CA LEU A 422 -0.39 -14.40 4.90
C LEU A 422 -0.34 -13.32 3.82
N VAL A 423 -0.73 -13.66 2.59
CA VAL A 423 -0.66 -12.75 1.45
C VAL A 423 -2.07 -12.49 0.90
N ILE A 424 -2.39 -11.23 0.71
CA ILE A 424 -3.59 -10.74 0.03
C ILE A 424 -3.14 -10.13 -1.30
N GLY A 425 -3.76 -10.52 -2.40
CA GLY A 425 -3.55 -9.94 -3.71
C GLY A 425 -4.73 -9.06 -4.06
N GLU A 426 -4.49 -7.77 -4.31
CA GLU A 426 -5.52 -6.92 -4.90
C GLU A 426 -5.71 -7.31 -6.37
N ASP A 427 -6.82 -7.99 -6.63
CA ASP A 427 -7.17 -8.55 -7.94
C ASP A 427 -8.41 -7.87 -8.56
N LEU A 428 -8.44 -6.54 -8.54
CA LEU A 428 -9.51 -5.71 -9.09
C LEU A 428 -9.19 -5.27 -10.53
N GLY A 429 -10.22 -4.77 -11.23
CA GLY A 429 -10.09 -4.26 -12.59
C GLY A 429 -9.84 -5.36 -13.63
N LEU A 430 -9.06 -5.03 -14.67
CA LEU A 430 -8.85 -5.92 -15.82
C LEU A 430 -7.75 -6.97 -15.56
N ILE A 431 -8.15 -8.04 -14.89
CA ILE A 431 -7.27 -9.13 -14.49
C ILE A 431 -7.05 -10.14 -15.64
N PRO A 432 -5.81 -10.63 -15.87
CA PRO A 432 -5.57 -11.71 -16.83
C PRO A 432 -6.38 -12.97 -16.51
N LYS A 433 -6.96 -13.62 -17.53
CA LYS A 433 -7.71 -14.89 -17.38
C LYS A 433 -6.89 -15.93 -16.60
N GLY A 434 -7.51 -16.56 -15.60
CA GLY A 434 -6.89 -17.58 -14.75
C GLY A 434 -5.89 -17.05 -13.72
N LEU A 435 -5.75 -15.72 -13.53
CA LEU A 435 -4.89 -15.22 -12.44
C LEU A 435 -5.49 -15.55 -11.08
N GLN A 436 -6.80 -15.39 -10.92
CA GLN A 436 -7.49 -15.65 -9.65
C GLN A 436 -7.34 -17.12 -9.22
N ASP A 437 -7.40 -18.06 -10.18
CA ASP A 437 -7.17 -19.48 -9.93
C ASP A 437 -5.74 -19.76 -9.44
N ASP A 438 -4.75 -19.12 -10.08
CA ASP A 438 -3.35 -19.24 -9.66
C ASP A 438 -3.11 -18.64 -8.27
N LEU A 439 -3.70 -17.48 -7.97
CA LEU A 439 -3.61 -16.84 -6.66
C LEU A 439 -4.23 -17.73 -5.58
N ALA A 440 -5.42 -18.28 -5.82
CA ALA A 440 -6.07 -19.22 -4.91
C ALA A 440 -5.23 -20.49 -4.70
N ALA A 441 -4.66 -21.06 -5.78
CA ALA A 441 -3.76 -22.21 -5.71
C ALA A 441 -2.47 -21.92 -4.92
N ALA A 442 -2.02 -20.66 -4.94
CA ALA A 442 -0.89 -20.15 -4.16
C ALA A 442 -1.26 -19.73 -2.73
N HIS A 443 -2.51 -19.92 -2.28
CA HIS A 443 -3.01 -19.39 -0.99
C HIS A 443 -2.86 -17.87 -0.83
N ILE A 444 -2.95 -17.14 -1.95
CA ILE A 444 -3.04 -15.68 -1.94
C ILE A 444 -4.53 -15.31 -1.93
N LEU A 445 -4.95 -14.58 -0.90
CA LEU A 445 -6.34 -14.16 -0.74
C LEU A 445 -6.69 -13.11 -1.80
N SER A 446 -7.83 -13.27 -2.44
CA SER A 446 -8.41 -12.24 -3.32
C SER A 446 -8.93 -11.04 -2.51
N TYR A 447 -9.18 -9.91 -3.16
CA TYR A 447 -9.70 -8.69 -2.56
C TYR A 447 -11.08 -8.36 -3.14
N ARG A 448 -12.12 -8.32 -2.29
CA ARG A 448 -13.53 -8.21 -2.71
C ARG A 448 -14.17 -6.95 -2.14
N ILE A 449 -14.55 -6.04 -3.03
CA ILE A 449 -15.21 -4.78 -2.69
C ILE A 449 -16.70 -4.90 -3.00
N LEU A 450 -17.56 -4.60 -2.03
CA LEU A 450 -19.02 -4.72 -2.16
C LEU A 450 -19.56 -4.13 -3.47
N SER A 451 -19.15 -2.91 -3.83
CA SER A 451 -19.62 -2.23 -5.05
C SER A 451 -19.19 -2.90 -6.35
N TYR A 452 -18.16 -3.76 -6.34
CA TYR A 452 -17.68 -4.45 -7.53
C TYR A 452 -18.23 -5.88 -7.64
N GLU A 453 -18.80 -6.41 -6.55
CA GLU A 453 -19.41 -7.73 -6.52
C GLU A 453 -20.85 -7.68 -7.02
N GLN A 454 -20.99 -7.34 -8.31
CA GLN A 454 -22.25 -7.27 -9.05
C GLN A 454 -22.17 -8.09 -10.34
N ASP A 455 -23.31 -8.61 -10.81
CA ASP A 455 -23.50 -9.21 -12.14
C ASP A 455 -24.74 -8.60 -12.82
N GLU A 456 -25.20 -9.19 -13.93
CA GLU A 456 -26.41 -8.72 -14.65
C GLU A 456 -27.69 -8.75 -13.79
N LYS A 457 -27.74 -9.58 -12.75
CA LYS A 457 -28.84 -9.69 -11.77
C LYS A 457 -28.66 -8.71 -10.61
N GLY A 458 -27.49 -8.07 -10.50
CA GLY A 458 -27.16 -7.05 -9.52
C GLY A 458 -26.16 -7.54 -8.47
N PHE A 459 -26.24 -7.04 -7.23
CA PHE A 459 -25.32 -7.43 -6.16
C PHE A 459 -25.37 -8.93 -5.88
N LYS A 460 -24.19 -9.55 -5.84
CA LYS A 460 -24.04 -10.97 -5.57
C LYS A 460 -24.49 -11.32 -4.15
N PRO A 461 -25.15 -12.48 -3.94
CA PRO A 461 -25.45 -13.00 -2.61
C PRO A 461 -24.19 -13.24 -1.77
N ALA A 462 -24.28 -13.09 -0.45
CA ALA A 462 -23.12 -13.18 0.45
C ALA A 462 -22.40 -14.54 0.40
N ASP A 463 -23.14 -15.63 0.21
CA ASP A 463 -22.63 -17.01 0.14
C ASP A 463 -21.84 -17.32 -1.14
N THR A 464 -21.92 -16.45 -2.16
CA THR A 464 -21.18 -16.60 -3.42
C THR A 464 -19.80 -15.95 -3.41
N TYR A 465 -19.46 -15.21 -2.35
CA TYR A 465 -18.13 -14.63 -2.20
C TYR A 465 -17.09 -15.75 -2.02
N PRO A 466 -15.87 -15.60 -2.55
CA PRO A 466 -14.84 -16.62 -2.43
C PRO A 466 -14.34 -16.76 -0.99
N VAL A 467 -14.06 -18.00 -0.56
CA VAL A 467 -13.51 -18.28 0.78
C VAL A 467 -12.12 -17.66 0.94
N LEU A 468 -11.20 -17.90 0.01
CA LEU A 468 -9.84 -17.33 0.03
C LEU A 468 -9.85 -15.86 -0.40
N ALA A 469 -10.45 -15.00 0.43
CA ALA A 469 -10.52 -13.58 0.17
C ALA A 469 -10.60 -12.73 1.44
N LEU A 470 -10.28 -11.44 1.26
CA LEU A 470 -10.68 -10.35 2.12
C LEU A 470 -11.88 -9.64 1.49
N ALA A 471 -12.99 -9.53 2.22
CA ALA A 471 -14.17 -8.78 1.80
C ALA A 471 -14.29 -7.45 2.57
N CYS A 472 -14.61 -6.37 1.87
CA CYS A 472 -14.83 -5.05 2.46
C CYS A 472 -15.92 -4.28 1.71
N ILE A 473 -16.41 -3.20 2.32
CA ILE A 473 -17.35 -2.29 1.65
C ILE A 473 -16.63 -1.35 0.69
N SER A 474 -15.49 -0.81 1.12
CA SER A 474 -14.76 0.26 0.45
C SER A 474 -13.25 0.19 0.71
N THR A 475 -12.46 0.91 -0.06
CA THR A 475 -11.00 1.13 0.14
C THR A 475 -10.71 2.62 0.25
N HIS A 476 -9.46 2.99 0.51
CA HIS A 476 -9.03 4.40 0.57
C HIS A 476 -9.37 5.22 -0.70
N ASP A 477 -9.49 4.58 -1.87
CA ASP A 477 -9.89 5.19 -3.15
C ASP A 477 -11.39 5.46 -3.29
N HIS A 478 -12.18 5.06 -2.31
CA HIS A 478 -13.63 5.18 -2.34
C HIS A 478 -14.12 6.23 -1.33
N ARG A 479 -15.31 6.78 -1.61
CA ARG A 479 -16.14 7.41 -0.57
C ARG A 479 -16.60 6.36 0.45
N THR A 480 -16.98 6.83 1.65
CA THR A 480 -17.74 6.01 2.60
C THR A 480 -19.04 5.50 1.98
N LEU A 481 -19.64 4.43 2.53
CA LEU A 481 -20.90 3.89 2.00
C LEU A 481 -22.00 4.97 1.93
N ALA A 482 -22.03 5.87 2.91
CA ALA A 482 -22.96 6.99 2.93
C ALA A 482 -22.73 7.98 1.78
N GLY A 483 -21.47 8.20 1.38
CA GLY A 483 -21.10 9.00 0.21
C GLY A 483 -21.48 8.30 -1.09
N TRP A 484 -21.15 7.02 -1.23
CA TRP A 484 -21.55 6.19 -2.37
C TRP A 484 -23.07 6.15 -2.52
N TRP A 485 -23.83 5.98 -1.43
CA TRP A 485 -25.29 5.95 -1.52
C TRP A 485 -25.90 7.25 -2.08
N ARG A 486 -25.25 8.38 -1.82
CA ARG A 486 -25.65 9.71 -2.32
C ARG A 486 -25.16 10.01 -3.73
N GLY A 487 -24.26 9.20 -4.30
CA GLY A 487 -23.62 9.49 -5.58
C GLY A 487 -22.49 10.52 -5.49
N ALA A 488 -21.92 10.73 -4.30
CA ALA A 488 -20.87 11.72 -4.10
C ALA A 488 -19.59 11.39 -4.88
N ASP A 489 -19.25 10.10 -4.99
CA ASP A 489 -18.14 9.59 -5.80
C ASP A 489 -18.30 9.89 -7.30
N ILE A 490 -19.54 9.85 -7.80
CA ILE A 490 -19.85 10.20 -9.20
C ILE A 490 -19.72 11.71 -9.39
N GLN A 491 -20.21 12.50 -8.44
CA GLN A 491 -20.10 13.96 -8.49
C GLN A 491 -18.64 14.42 -8.41
N ASP A 492 -17.83 13.82 -7.53
CA ASP A 492 -16.40 14.11 -7.41
C ASP A 492 -15.67 13.95 -8.73
N ARG A 493 -15.92 12.84 -9.43
CA ARG A 493 -15.31 12.57 -10.74
C ARG A 493 -15.74 13.61 -11.79
N CYS A 494 -16.96 14.12 -11.71
CA CYS A 494 -17.42 15.20 -12.58
C CYS A 494 -16.75 16.54 -12.21
N ASP A 495 -16.72 16.89 -10.92
CA ASP A 495 -16.20 18.15 -10.40
C ASP A 495 -14.69 18.30 -10.65
N HIS A 496 -13.97 17.17 -10.70
CA HIS A 496 -12.54 17.13 -11.01
C HIS A 496 -12.23 16.81 -12.48
N GLY A 497 -13.24 16.79 -13.36
CA GLY A 497 -13.04 16.62 -14.81
C GLY A 497 -12.59 15.22 -15.25
N ILE A 498 -12.71 14.21 -14.38
CA ILE A 498 -12.36 12.81 -14.68
C ILE A 498 -13.42 12.18 -15.60
N VAL A 499 -14.69 12.57 -15.44
CA VAL A 499 -15.82 12.04 -16.22
C VAL A 499 -16.64 13.20 -16.79
N PRO A 500 -16.98 13.18 -18.09
CA PRO A 500 -17.77 14.25 -18.69
C PRO A 500 -19.23 14.26 -18.17
N PRO A 501 -19.92 15.41 -18.20
CA PRO A 501 -21.25 15.56 -17.60
C PRO A 501 -22.32 14.58 -18.12
N ASP A 502 -22.32 14.25 -19.40
CA ASP A 502 -23.27 13.33 -20.02
C ASP A 502 -23.10 11.88 -19.50
N LEU A 503 -21.85 11.45 -19.31
CA LEU A 503 -21.54 10.16 -18.73
C LEU A 503 -21.84 10.15 -17.22
N THR A 504 -21.64 11.27 -16.53
CA THR A 504 -22.03 11.47 -15.13
C THR A 504 -23.53 11.27 -14.91
N GLU A 505 -24.38 11.81 -15.78
CA GLU A 505 -25.83 11.58 -15.71
C GLU A 505 -26.19 10.09 -15.85
N ARG A 506 -25.54 9.39 -16.79
CA ARG A 506 -25.72 7.93 -16.97
C ARG A 506 -25.29 7.15 -15.73
N HIS A 507 -24.18 7.52 -15.10
CA HIS A 507 -23.71 6.92 -13.85
C HIS A 507 -24.71 7.16 -12.70
N LEU A 508 -25.28 8.36 -12.58
CA LEU A 508 -26.30 8.66 -11.56
C LEU A 508 -27.59 7.85 -11.77
N GLU A 509 -28.02 7.65 -13.02
CA GLU A 509 -29.13 6.75 -13.35
C GLU A 509 -28.80 5.29 -13.04
N HIS A 510 -27.57 4.85 -13.30
CA HIS A 510 -27.09 3.53 -12.92
C HIS A 510 -27.11 3.34 -11.39
N ARG A 511 -26.67 4.33 -10.61
CA ARG A 511 -26.71 4.32 -9.13
C ARG A 511 -28.12 4.13 -8.57
N LYS A 512 -29.18 4.51 -9.29
CA LYS A 512 -30.56 4.19 -8.88
C LYS A 512 -30.83 2.67 -8.93
N ARG A 513 -30.30 1.98 -9.94
CA ARG A 513 -30.40 0.52 -10.08
C ARG A 513 -29.57 -0.17 -9.00
N GLU A 514 -28.32 0.26 -8.82
CA GLU A 514 -27.43 -0.30 -7.79
C GLU A 514 -28.05 -0.24 -6.39
N ARG A 515 -28.61 0.91 -5.99
CA ARG A 515 -29.27 1.03 -4.68
C ARG A 515 -30.49 0.13 -4.51
N ARG A 516 -31.29 -0.09 -5.56
CA ARG A 516 -32.40 -1.04 -5.49
C ARG A 516 -31.89 -2.47 -5.33
N SER A 517 -30.85 -2.82 -6.09
CA SER A 517 -30.26 -4.15 -6.03
C SER A 517 -29.55 -4.42 -4.70
N LEU A 518 -28.78 -3.47 -4.14
CA LEU A 518 -28.16 -3.61 -2.83
C LEU A 518 -29.20 -3.85 -1.74
N LYS A 519 -30.32 -3.11 -1.75
CA LYS A 519 -31.43 -3.38 -0.80
C LYS A 519 -31.99 -4.79 -0.97
N ALA A 520 -32.12 -5.27 -2.20
CA ALA A 520 -32.63 -6.61 -2.46
C ALA A 520 -31.65 -7.68 -1.93
N ALA A 521 -30.35 -7.52 -2.16
CA ALA A 521 -29.30 -8.41 -1.64
C ALA A 521 -29.27 -8.43 -0.10
N LEU A 522 -29.33 -7.25 0.54
CA LEU A 522 -29.37 -7.16 2.01
C LEU A 522 -30.63 -7.83 2.59
N LYS A 523 -31.80 -7.59 2.00
CA LYS A 523 -33.05 -8.28 2.42
C LYS A 523 -32.98 -9.78 2.21
N ALA A 524 -32.44 -10.24 1.08
CA ALA A 524 -32.28 -11.67 0.77
C ALA A 524 -31.32 -12.35 1.77
N ALA A 525 -30.34 -11.61 2.30
CA ALA A 525 -29.46 -12.06 3.38
C ALA A 525 -30.12 -11.99 4.77
N GLY A 526 -31.42 -11.70 4.86
CA GLY A 526 -32.16 -11.63 6.12
C GLY A 526 -31.78 -10.43 6.99
N LEU A 527 -31.36 -9.31 6.38
CA LEU A 527 -30.95 -8.11 7.10
C LEU A 527 -32.05 -7.05 7.06
N ASP A 528 -32.30 -6.46 8.22
CA ASP A 528 -33.21 -5.34 8.34
C ASP A 528 -32.65 -4.11 7.64
N LEU A 529 -33.56 -3.38 6.98
CA LEU A 529 -33.25 -2.14 6.31
C LEU A 529 -34.03 -1.00 6.95
N PRO A 530 -33.37 0.15 7.22
CA PRO A 530 -34.05 1.31 7.73
C PRO A 530 -35.12 1.82 6.75
N ALA A 531 -36.22 2.33 7.30
CA ALA A 531 -37.24 3.01 6.52
C ALA A 531 -36.65 4.26 5.84
N GLY A 532 -37.21 4.66 4.69
CA GLY A 532 -36.84 5.92 4.06
C GLY A 532 -35.46 5.96 3.38
N LEU A 533 -34.86 4.82 3.03
CA LEU A 533 -33.62 4.73 2.23
C LEU A 533 -33.81 5.23 0.79
N THR A 534 -34.02 6.52 0.61
CA THR A 534 -34.08 7.18 -0.70
C THR A 534 -32.72 7.79 -1.07
N ALA A 535 -32.64 8.53 -2.16
CA ALA A 535 -31.44 9.33 -2.47
C ALA A 535 -31.14 10.42 -1.44
N ARG A 536 -32.17 10.86 -0.71
CA ARG A 536 -32.08 11.90 0.32
C ARG A 536 -32.24 11.30 1.72
N ALA A 537 -31.86 10.03 1.89
CA ALA A 537 -31.93 9.36 3.18
C ALA A 537 -31.22 10.17 4.28
N SER A 538 -31.80 10.17 5.48
CA SER A 538 -31.22 10.86 6.63
C SER A 538 -29.85 10.27 6.98
N ARG A 539 -29.03 11.05 7.70
CA ARG A 539 -27.72 10.58 8.17
C ARG A 539 -27.86 9.30 9.01
N GLU A 540 -28.86 9.23 9.88
CA GLU A 540 -29.09 8.04 10.71
C GLU A 540 -29.52 6.82 9.89
N ALA A 541 -30.39 6.98 8.89
CA ALA A 541 -30.76 5.88 8.01
C ALA A 541 -29.55 5.33 7.23
N LEU A 542 -28.57 6.17 6.87
CA LEU A 542 -27.34 5.69 6.23
C LEU A 542 -26.37 5.03 7.20
N ARG A 543 -26.36 5.42 8.48
CA ARG A 543 -25.62 4.73 9.54
C ARG A 543 -26.17 3.33 9.77
N GLU A 544 -27.50 3.20 9.88
CA GLU A 544 -28.18 1.90 9.90
C GLU A 544 -27.86 1.05 8.67
N LEU A 545 -27.91 1.63 7.47
CA LEU A 545 -27.50 0.92 6.24
C LEU A 545 -26.04 0.45 6.32
N THR A 546 -25.14 1.26 6.87
CA THR A 546 -23.71 0.91 7.02
C THR A 546 -23.54 -0.27 7.96
N VAL A 547 -24.29 -0.32 9.07
CA VAL A 547 -24.30 -1.49 9.97
C VAL A 547 -24.82 -2.73 9.24
N SER A 548 -25.94 -2.64 8.52
CA SER A 548 -26.47 -3.79 7.75
C SER A 548 -25.49 -4.25 6.67
N ALA A 549 -24.83 -3.33 5.96
CA ALA A 549 -23.84 -3.68 4.95
C ALA A 549 -22.59 -4.34 5.55
N TYR A 550 -22.12 -3.90 6.71
CA TYR A 550 -21.00 -4.58 7.39
C TYR A 550 -21.41 -5.97 7.92
N ARG A 551 -22.65 -6.12 8.42
CA ARG A 551 -23.19 -7.44 8.77
C ARG A 551 -23.27 -8.37 7.55
N PHE A 552 -23.65 -7.84 6.39
CA PHE A 552 -23.61 -8.58 5.13
C PHE A 552 -22.19 -9.06 4.78
N ILE A 553 -21.19 -8.17 4.85
CA ILE A 553 -19.78 -8.52 4.62
C ILE A 553 -19.30 -9.57 5.63
N ALA A 554 -19.67 -9.43 6.90
CA ALA A 554 -19.30 -10.36 7.95
C ALA A 554 -19.87 -11.77 7.71
N ARG A 555 -21.06 -11.88 7.11
CA ARG A 555 -21.70 -13.15 6.73
C ARG A 555 -21.12 -13.83 5.49
N THR A 556 -20.29 -13.14 4.71
CA THR A 556 -19.60 -13.79 3.58
C THR A 556 -18.68 -14.90 4.10
N PRO A 557 -18.43 -15.97 3.31
CA PRO A 557 -17.51 -17.03 3.70
C PRO A 557 -16.03 -16.63 3.58
N SER A 558 -15.74 -15.40 3.13
CA SER A 558 -14.39 -14.86 2.99
C SER A 558 -13.62 -14.95 4.31
N LEU A 559 -12.40 -15.47 4.30
CA LEU A 559 -11.56 -15.66 5.49
C LEU A 559 -11.35 -14.37 6.28
N LEU A 560 -11.21 -13.23 5.59
CA LEU A 560 -11.06 -11.92 6.21
C LEU A 560 -12.22 -10.99 5.84
N ALA A 561 -12.63 -10.17 6.78
CA ALA A 561 -13.51 -9.03 6.55
C ALA A 561 -12.85 -7.76 7.09
N ALA A 562 -12.75 -6.71 6.27
CA ALA A 562 -12.16 -5.45 6.70
C ALA A 562 -13.23 -4.37 6.85
N VAL A 563 -13.20 -3.69 8.00
CA VAL A 563 -14.00 -2.51 8.31
C VAL A 563 -13.12 -1.29 8.16
N ARG A 564 -13.49 -0.37 7.28
CA ARG A 564 -12.72 0.86 7.11
C ARG A 564 -13.02 1.84 8.24
N LEU A 565 -11.99 2.35 8.90
CA LEU A 565 -12.13 3.29 10.03
C LEU A 565 -12.88 4.56 9.63
N ALA A 566 -12.67 5.07 8.42
CA ALA A 566 -13.40 6.22 7.88
C ALA A 566 -14.93 5.99 7.77
N ASP A 567 -15.38 4.75 7.56
CA ASP A 567 -16.81 4.44 7.63
C ASP A 567 -17.30 4.47 9.09
N LEU A 568 -16.48 4.03 10.05
CA LEU A 568 -16.83 4.02 11.49
C LEU A 568 -16.91 5.41 12.12
N THR A 569 -16.13 6.36 11.59
CA THR A 569 -16.18 7.78 11.98
C THR A 569 -17.09 8.62 11.09
N ASP A 570 -17.77 7.99 10.11
CA ASP A 570 -18.74 8.64 9.22
C ASP A 570 -18.14 9.83 8.48
N GLU A 571 -16.93 9.62 7.94
CA GLU A 571 -16.18 10.65 7.23
C GLU A 571 -16.93 11.11 5.99
N LYS A 572 -16.95 12.44 5.82
CA LYS A 572 -17.62 13.07 4.69
C LYS A 572 -16.72 13.06 3.47
N LYS A 573 -15.45 13.45 3.63
CA LYS A 573 -14.48 13.61 2.54
C LYS A 573 -13.77 12.28 2.26
N PRO A 574 -13.43 11.97 1.00
CA PRO A 574 -12.66 10.78 0.67
C PRO A 574 -11.20 10.98 1.10
N THR A 575 -10.49 9.88 1.31
CA THR A 575 -9.05 9.91 1.54
C THR A 575 -8.29 10.32 0.28
N ASN A 576 -8.70 9.74 -0.84
CA ASN A 576 -8.09 9.88 -2.17
C ASN A 576 -9.20 9.90 -3.23
N ILE A 577 -8.99 10.65 -4.31
CA ILE A 577 -9.79 10.60 -5.54
C ILE A 577 -8.85 10.18 -6.67
N PRO A 578 -8.90 8.91 -7.10
CA PRO A 578 -8.06 8.42 -8.20
C PRO A 578 -8.20 9.28 -9.45
N GLY A 579 -7.06 9.57 -10.09
CA GLY A 579 -6.99 10.43 -11.28
C GLY A 579 -6.90 11.93 -10.99
N THR A 580 -6.74 12.33 -9.72
CA THR A 580 -6.45 13.73 -9.36
C THR A 580 -5.03 13.87 -8.81
N SER A 581 -4.38 15.01 -9.12
CA SER A 581 -3.09 15.39 -8.52
C SER A 581 -3.28 16.65 -7.65
N ASP A 582 -3.58 17.79 -8.28
CA ASP A 582 -3.68 19.08 -7.58
C ASP A 582 -5.12 19.52 -7.29
N SER A 583 -6.10 18.91 -7.97
CA SER A 583 -7.51 19.32 -7.86
C SER A 583 -8.16 18.88 -6.55
N TYR A 584 -7.59 17.91 -5.84
CA TYR A 584 -8.05 17.42 -4.55
C TYR A 584 -6.84 17.18 -3.63
N PRO A 585 -6.91 17.50 -2.33
CA PRO A 585 -5.80 17.30 -1.39
C PRO A 585 -5.67 15.82 -0.98
N ASN A 586 -5.30 14.93 -1.92
CA ASN A 586 -5.15 13.50 -1.66
C ASN A 586 -4.15 13.23 -0.53
N TRP A 587 -4.41 12.21 0.29
CA TRP A 587 -3.51 11.73 1.37
C TRP A 587 -3.26 12.73 2.50
N ARG A 588 -4.09 13.77 2.58
CA ARG A 588 -4.04 14.82 3.62
C ARG A 588 -5.25 14.84 4.55
N PRO A 589 -6.49 14.45 4.19
CA PRO A 589 -7.63 14.60 5.09
C PRO A 589 -7.40 13.81 6.37
N LYS A 590 -7.61 14.45 7.53
CA LYS A 590 -7.56 13.76 8.83
C LYS A 590 -8.96 13.25 9.22
N LEU A 591 -9.02 12.25 10.09
CA LEU A 591 -10.28 11.81 10.68
C LEU A 591 -10.97 12.95 11.44
N SER A 592 -12.29 12.91 11.51
CA SER A 592 -13.10 13.91 12.21
C SER A 592 -13.17 13.68 13.73
N VAL A 593 -12.61 12.59 14.23
CA VAL A 593 -12.70 12.13 15.63
C VAL A 593 -11.29 11.86 16.17
N LEU A 594 -11.02 12.27 17.41
CA LEU A 594 -9.79 11.92 18.13
C LEU A 594 -9.81 10.44 18.53
N LEU A 595 -8.64 9.81 18.60
CA LEU A 595 -8.49 8.42 18.98
C LEU A 595 -9.09 8.15 20.37
N GLU A 596 -8.88 9.07 21.31
CA GLU A 596 -9.41 9.01 22.68
C GLU A 596 -10.95 9.04 22.72
N ASP A 597 -11.58 9.68 21.72
CA ASP A 597 -13.03 9.81 21.60
C ASP A 597 -13.68 8.71 20.75
N MET A 598 -12.91 7.85 20.10
CA MET A 598 -13.43 6.83 19.17
C MET A 598 -14.44 5.90 19.83
N THR A 599 -14.19 5.50 21.07
CA THR A 599 -15.12 4.63 21.83
C THR A 599 -16.46 5.30 22.11
N SER A 600 -16.59 6.61 21.92
CA SER A 600 -17.85 7.34 22.05
C SER A 600 -18.68 7.33 20.76
N SER A 601 -18.10 6.96 19.60
CA SER A 601 -18.82 6.91 18.32
C SER A 601 -19.91 5.82 18.33
N PRO A 602 -21.20 6.17 18.16
CA PRO A 602 -22.28 5.20 18.10
C PRO A 602 -22.13 4.22 16.93
N LEU A 603 -21.63 4.70 15.78
CA LEU A 603 -21.48 3.88 14.60
C LEU A 603 -20.36 2.86 14.76
N LEU A 604 -19.24 3.25 15.38
CA LEU A 604 -18.15 2.33 15.73
C LEU A 604 -18.69 1.18 16.60
N LYS A 605 -19.42 1.50 17.70
CA LYS A 605 -19.98 0.47 18.58
C LYS A 605 -20.92 -0.49 17.83
N ARG A 606 -21.82 0.04 17.00
CA ARG A 606 -22.83 -0.77 16.30
C ARG A 606 -22.23 -1.65 15.22
N VAL A 607 -21.28 -1.14 14.43
CA VAL A 607 -20.58 -1.93 13.40
C VAL A 607 -19.72 -3.00 14.06
N THR A 608 -18.91 -2.64 15.06
CA THR A 608 -18.01 -3.61 15.71
C THR A 608 -18.77 -4.67 16.50
N ALA A 609 -19.92 -4.35 17.10
CA ALA A 609 -20.83 -5.33 17.67
C ALA A 609 -21.36 -6.30 16.59
N ALA A 610 -21.82 -5.79 15.45
CA ALA A 610 -22.27 -6.65 14.34
C ALA A 610 -21.14 -7.55 13.82
N MET A 611 -19.91 -7.04 13.71
CA MET A 611 -18.75 -7.86 13.33
C MET A 611 -18.45 -8.94 14.37
N GLY A 612 -18.46 -8.59 15.67
CA GLY A 612 -18.20 -9.53 16.75
C GLY A 612 -19.27 -10.61 16.92
N GLU A 613 -20.53 -10.32 16.60
CA GLU A 613 -21.62 -11.29 16.59
C GLU A 613 -21.50 -12.30 15.44
N GLU A 614 -21.20 -11.83 14.22
CA GLU A 614 -21.12 -12.69 13.03
C GLU A 614 -19.75 -13.39 12.92
N ARG A 615 -18.69 -12.80 13.50
CA ARG A 615 -17.30 -13.32 13.49
C ARG A 615 -16.67 -13.25 14.89
N PRO A 616 -17.17 -14.05 15.85
CA PRO A 616 -16.69 -14.01 17.22
C PRO A 616 -15.23 -14.46 17.34
N GLN A 617 -14.45 -13.70 18.09
CA GLN A 617 -13.12 -14.11 18.49
C GLN A 617 -13.25 -15.16 19.62
N ASN A 618 -12.91 -16.43 19.34
CA ASN A 618 -12.93 -17.50 20.35
C ASN A 618 -11.88 -17.25 21.45
N ARG A 619 -12.23 -16.47 22.48
CA ARG A 619 -11.35 -16.11 23.61
C ARG A 619 -11.02 -17.29 24.54
N GLY A 620 -11.70 -18.44 24.42
CA GLY A 620 -11.50 -19.65 25.25
C GLY A 620 -10.13 -20.35 25.15
N ALA A 621 -9.20 -19.83 24.35
CA ALA A 621 -7.80 -20.26 24.33
C ALA A 621 -6.87 -19.38 25.20
N ARG A 622 -7.34 -18.22 25.71
CA ARG A 622 -6.52 -17.29 26.51
C ARG A 622 -6.00 -17.90 27.81
N GLU A 623 -6.75 -18.79 28.46
CA GLU A 623 -6.33 -19.42 29.72
C GLU A 623 -5.24 -20.49 29.53
N ARG A 624 -5.12 -21.10 28.34
CA ARG A 624 -4.12 -22.16 28.11
C ARG A 624 -2.76 -21.67 27.60
N ILE A 625 -2.70 -20.46 27.05
CA ILE A 625 -1.44 -19.88 26.55
C ILE A 625 -0.74 -19.06 27.65
N ALA A 626 -1.49 -18.47 28.59
CA ALA A 626 -0.90 -17.78 29.74
C ALA A 626 -0.15 -18.71 30.71
N ASP A 627 -0.53 -20.00 30.78
CA ASP A 627 0.11 -21.01 31.65
C ASP A 627 1.24 -21.81 30.95
N GLY A 628 1.46 -21.59 29.66
CA GLY A 628 2.48 -22.29 28.86
C GLY A 628 3.86 -21.67 28.99
N ARG A 629 4.51 -21.85 30.15
CA ARG A 629 5.95 -21.57 30.32
C ARG A 629 6.74 -22.14 29.14
N ILE A 630 7.46 -21.27 28.42
CA ILE A 630 8.52 -21.65 27.51
C ILE A 630 9.60 -22.33 28.36
N LEU A 631 9.58 -23.65 28.39
CA LEU A 631 10.69 -24.46 28.87
C LEU A 631 11.75 -24.51 27.78
N ASN A 632 12.85 -23.83 28.05
CA ASN A 632 14.16 -24.09 27.46
C ASN A 632 14.45 -25.59 27.36
N ARG A 633 14.84 -26.05 26.16
CA ARG A 633 15.75 -27.17 25.93
C ARG A 633 16.55 -26.78 24.67
N GLN A 634 17.77 -26.25 24.80
CA GLN A 634 19.04 -26.99 24.89
C GLN A 634 19.05 -28.30 24.08
N GLY A 635 19.90 -28.29 23.05
CA GLY A 635 20.17 -29.34 22.09
C GLY A 635 20.90 -28.73 20.90
#